data_AF-A0A7S2HK60-F1
#
_entry.id   AF-A0A7S2HK60-F1
#
_cell.length_a   1.000
_cell.length_b   1.000
_cell.length_c   1.000
_cell.angle_alpha   90.00
_cell.angle_beta   90.00
_cell.angle_gamma   90.00
#
_symmetry.space_group_name_H-M   'P 1'
#
loop_
_entity.id
_entity.type
_entity.pdbx_description
1 polymer ?
#
loop_
_entity_poly.entity_id
_entity_poly.type
_entity_poly.pdbx_seq_one_letter_code
_entity_poly.pdbx_strand_id
1 'polypeptide(L)'
;WNGNLRYAVEPCQSDQACDDGLYCNGIESCASAACVLGPAPVCDNGIFCDGLETCNESTDSCDAGTPPTCDDSDACTSDVCDASSDSCVNDVVVDCSNVFTGCGVPKLCNKDSGTCEVEGSAEDGTCSATETCATCPNDCSSQTCPSLDPVEEFQSTFAGGVSQAGNMFDIKAKNTIVVQGVDIHVPSGNWSVEVFTYSGSYSGVMTDQSAWTQVLPATFVVSAGNSNPTQVPDFSLDVAIAAESTQAFYVTLVSGTSIRYTAGVEEGKKFSENDDLIFFEGRGVSYPFASAGTWTPRVWNGKLRYQTFASQNPPTTTTTTPPTTTTPLPATT
;
A
#
# COMPACT_ATOMS: atom_id res chain seq x y z
N TRP A 1 -28.39 67.91 38.07
CA TRP A 1 -27.97 68.21 36.70
C TRP A 1 -27.29 69.56 36.69
N ASN A 2 -25.96 69.59 36.75
CA ASN A 2 -25.13 70.72 36.36
C ASN A 2 -23.90 70.13 35.71
N GLY A 3 -23.89 70.15 34.38
CA GLY A 3 -22.81 69.63 33.55
C GLY A 3 -21.60 70.54 33.61
N ASN A 4 -20.42 69.94 33.71
CA ASN A 4 -19.16 70.59 33.40
C ASN A 4 -18.16 69.53 32.92
N LEU A 5 -18.40 69.01 31.72
CA LEU A 5 -17.35 68.37 30.93
C LEU A 5 -16.51 69.49 30.33
N ARG A 6 -15.39 69.80 30.98
CA ARG A 6 -14.30 70.58 30.39
C ARG A 6 -13.03 69.73 30.50
N TYR A 7 -12.78 68.90 29.49
CA TYR A 7 -11.39 68.60 29.11
C TYR A 7 -10.85 69.87 28.44
N ALA A 8 -10.40 70.83 29.23
CA ALA A 8 -9.42 71.78 28.74
C ALA A 8 -8.11 70.99 28.70
N VAL A 9 -7.70 70.57 27.50
CA VAL A 9 -6.38 69.97 27.28
C VAL A 9 -5.38 71.07 27.59
N GLU A 10 -4.78 71.06 28.77
CA GLU A 10 -3.63 71.92 29.02
C GLU A 10 -2.54 71.55 28.00
N PRO A 11 -1.83 72.53 27.42
CA PRO A 11 -0.79 72.24 26.45
C PRO A 11 0.31 71.43 27.13
N CYS A 12 0.63 70.25 26.57
CA CYS A 12 1.69 69.40 27.12
C CYS A 12 3.02 70.17 27.14
N GLN A 13 3.84 69.95 28.17
CA GLN A 13 5.16 70.58 28.32
C GLN A 13 6.32 69.59 28.19
N SER A 14 6.03 68.29 28.16
CA SER A 14 6.98 67.20 27.98
C SER A 14 6.24 65.95 27.51
N ASP A 15 6.97 64.98 26.95
CA ASP A 15 6.41 63.69 26.52
C ASP A 15 5.78 62.93 27.71
N GLN A 16 6.41 62.99 28.89
CA GLN A 16 5.87 62.39 30.12
C GLN A 16 4.51 62.99 30.56
N ALA A 17 4.18 64.21 30.12
CA ALA A 17 2.87 64.81 30.40
C ALA A 17 1.77 64.29 29.46
N CYS A 18 2.15 63.60 28.39
CA CYS A 18 1.24 62.97 27.42
C CYS A 18 1.06 61.48 27.60
N ASP A 19 1.96 60.83 28.35
CA ASP A 19 1.87 59.44 28.76
C ASP A 19 0.55 59.21 29.52
N ASP A 20 -0.39 58.54 28.86
CA ASP A 20 -1.70 58.21 29.41
C ASP A 20 -1.69 56.87 30.16
N GLY A 21 -0.50 56.26 30.27
CA GLY A 21 -0.27 54.97 30.88
C GLY A 21 -0.80 53.80 30.05
N LEU A 22 -1.13 54.02 28.78
CA LEU A 22 -1.49 52.97 27.84
C LEU A 22 -0.31 52.62 26.93
N TYR A 23 0.05 51.34 26.90
CA TYR A 23 1.12 50.79 26.08
C TYR A 23 0.66 50.49 24.64
N CYS A 24 -0.57 49.98 24.47
CA CYS A 24 -1.03 49.42 23.19
C CYS A 24 -1.45 50.43 22.14
N ASN A 25 -1.73 51.68 22.51
CA ASN A 25 -1.95 52.81 21.60
C ASN A 25 -0.64 53.50 21.17
N GLY A 26 0.51 53.10 21.74
CA GLY A 26 1.84 53.53 21.36
C GLY A 26 2.32 54.81 22.06
N ILE A 27 3.62 54.88 22.35
CA ILE A 27 4.25 55.93 23.16
C ILE A 27 3.86 57.34 22.66
N GLU A 28 3.24 58.11 23.55
CA GLU A 28 2.83 59.48 23.27
C GLU A 28 3.99 60.45 23.34
N SER A 29 3.97 61.42 22.44
CA SER A 29 4.94 62.52 22.43
C SER A 29 4.22 63.86 22.45
N CYS A 30 4.83 64.84 23.11
CA CYS A 30 4.34 66.21 23.12
C CYS A 30 4.86 66.96 21.89
N ALA A 31 4.01 67.08 20.87
CA ALA A 31 4.35 67.80 19.64
C ALA A 31 3.52 69.09 19.52
N SER A 32 4.18 70.24 19.48
CA SER A 32 3.53 71.55 19.34
C SER A 32 2.44 71.81 20.39
N ALA A 33 2.71 71.48 21.66
CA ALA A 33 1.78 71.64 22.77
C ALA A 33 0.48 70.79 22.65
N ALA A 34 0.49 69.74 21.82
CA ALA A 34 -0.56 68.73 21.75
C ALA A 34 0.04 67.33 21.88
N CYS A 35 -0.65 66.44 22.58
CA CYS A 35 -0.26 65.03 22.68
C CYS A 35 -0.60 64.32 21.38
N VAL A 36 0.40 63.68 20.79
CA VAL A 36 0.24 62.84 19.59
C VAL A 36 0.52 61.39 19.99
N LEU A 37 -0.39 60.49 19.61
CA LEU A 37 -0.20 59.05 19.78
C LEU A 37 0.94 58.57 18.88
N GLY A 38 1.78 57.71 19.43
CA GLY A 38 2.76 56.97 18.64
C GLY A 38 2.10 55.90 17.77
N PRO A 39 2.85 55.24 16.89
CA PRO A 39 2.39 54.00 16.28
C PRO A 39 2.25 52.93 17.37
N ALA A 40 1.11 52.23 17.37
CA ALA A 40 0.90 51.06 18.21
C ALA A 40 1.98 50.00 17.95
N PRO A 41 2.39 49.22 18.97
CA PRO A 41 3.31 48.11 18.78
C PRO A 41 2.73 47.09 17.80
N VAL A 42 3.54 46.66 16.83
CA VAL A 42 3.19 45.55 15.93
C VAL A 42 3.52 44.26 16.67
N CYS A 43 2.48 43.57 17.15
CA CYS A 43 2.65 42.38 17.97
C CYS A 43 2.85 41.09 17.18
N ASP A 44 2.40 41.04 15.93
CA ASP A 44 2.60 39.89 15.03
C ASP A 44 4.10 39.68 14.80
N ASN A 45 4.63 38.60 15.35
CA ASN A 45 6.04 38.25 15.27
C ASN A 45 6.33 37.34 14.05
N GLY A 46 5.30 36.96 13.29
CA GLY A 46 5.36 36.10 12.12
C GLY A 46 5.50 34.61 12.42
N ILE A 47 5.33 34.17 13.67
CA ILE A 47 5.34 32.76 14.06
C ILE A 47 3.90 32.25 14.05
N PHE A 48 3.56 31.42 13.06
CA PHE A 48 2.19 30.89 12.96
C PHE A 48 1.75 30.07 14.19
N CYS A 49 2.67 29.34 14.81
CA CYS A 49 2.36 28.33 15.83
C CYS A 49 2.20 28.86 17.26
N ASP A 50 2.46 30.13 17.55
CA ASP A 50 2.12 30.74 18.85
C ASP A 50 0.80 31.52 18.81
N GLY A 51 0.18 31.61 17.62
CA GLY A 51 -1.15 32.17 17.40
C GLY A 51 -1.17 33.69 17.42
N LEU A 52 -2.26 34.28 16.90
CA LEU A 52 -2.34 35.73 16.70
C LEU A 52 -2.09 36.50 18.00
N GLU A 53 -1.02 37.26 18.01
CA GLU A 53 -0.52 37.99 19.15
C GLU A 53 -1.34 39.26 19.35
N THR A 54 -1.76 39.48 20.59
CA THR A 54 -2.58 40.63 20.96
C THR A 54 -1.84 41.47 21.98
N CYS A 55 -1.89 42.79 21.79
CA CYS A 55 -1.32 43.70 22.76
C CYS A 55 -2.12 43.67 24.07
N ASN A 56 -1.45 43.40 25.18
CA ASN A 56 -2.03 43.32 26.51
C ASN A 56 -1.62 44.53 27.35
N GLU A 57 -2.61 45.40 27.57
CA GLU A 57 -2.49 46.64 28.34
C GLU A 57 -2.26 46.41 29.85
N SER A 58 -2.55 45.22 30.36
CA SER A 58 -2.35 44.94 31.79
C SER A 58 -0.92 44.56 32.15
N THR A 59 -0.12 44.17 31.14
CA THR A 59 1.25 43.66 31.28
C THR A 59 2.26 44.45 30.45
N ASP A 60 1.79 45.47 29.72
CA ASP A 60 2.57 46.28 28.77
C ASP A 60 3.38 45.39 27.80
N SER A 61 2.74 44.35 27.26
CA SER A 61 3.39 43.33 26.42
C SER A 61 2.55 42.92 25.22
N CYS A 62 3.23 42.41 24.19
CA CYS A 62 2.60 41.64 23.12
C CYS A 62 2.56 40.17 23.55
N ASP A 63 1.37 39.68 23.85
CA ASP A 63 1.20 38.31 24.31
C ASP A 63 0.82 37.42 23.14
N ALA A 64 1.47 36.25 23.08
CA ALA A 64 1.15 35.22 22.11
C ALA A 64 -0.31 34.79 22.24
N GLY A 65 -0.93 34.50 21.10
CA GLY A 65 -2.30 34.04 21.03
C GLY A 65 -2.48 32.62 21.53
N THR A 66 -3.64 32.04 21.17
CA THR A 66 -3.80 30.58 21.28
C THR A 66 -3.28 29.95 20.00
N PRO A 67 -2.31 29.02 20.08
CA PRO A 67 -1.85 28.26 18.92
C PRO A 67 -3.00 27.59 18.17
N PRO A 68 -2.90 27.44 16.83
CA PRO A 68 -3.84 26.61 16.08
C PRO A 68 -3.75 25.16 16.55
N THR A 69 -4.91 24.49 16.62
CA THR A 69 -4.98 23.05 16.89
C THR A 69 -4.74 22.29 15.60
N CYS A 70 -3.63 21.56 15.50
CA CYS A 70 -3.34 20.72 14.32
C CYS A 70 -3.90 19.29 14.41
N ASP A 71 -4.34 18.89 15.60
CA ASP A 71 -4.96 17.59 15.85
C ASP A 71 -6.19 17.38 14.95
N ASP A 72 -6.10 16.41 14.04
CA ASP A 72 -7.17 16.03 13.13
C ASP A 72 -7.96 14.80 13.61
N SER A 73 -7.67 14.35 14.84
CA SER A 73 -8.24 13.17 15.46
C SER A 73 -7.89 11.85 14.75
N ASP A 74 -6.84 11.81 13.94
CA ASP A 74 -6.28 10.58 13.39
C ASP A 74 -5.00 10.18 14.15
N ALA A 75 -5.11 9.19 15.04
CA ALA A 75 -3.99 8.66 15.82
C ALA A 75 -2.88 8.01 14.96
N CYS A 76 -3.10 7.86 13.65
CA CYS A 76 -2.13 7.34 12.70
C CYS A 76 -1.20 8.42 12.13
N THR A 77 -1.57 9.70 12.29
CA THR A 77 -0.77 10.85 11.92
C THR A 77 -0.07 11.43 13.14
N SER A 78 1.06 12.09 12.88
CA SER A 78 1.70 12.99 13.83
C SER A 78 1.32 14.40 13.45
N ASP A 79 0.51 15.04 14.28
CA ASP A 79 -0.01 16.38 14.02
C ASP A 79 0.96 17.42 14.56
N VAL A 80 1.63 18.11 13.64
CA VAL A 80 2.69 19.06 13.97
C VAL A 80 2.35 20.42 13.39
N CYS A 81 2.39 21.45 14.24
CA CYS A 81 2.37 22.82 13.75
C CYS A 81 3.77 23.18 13.24
N ASP A 82 3.87 23.47 11.94
CA ASP A 82 5.12 23.86 11.29
C ASP A 82 5.11 25.38 11.03
N ALA A 83 5.85 26.10 11.87
CA ALA A 83 6.02 27.56 11.76
C ALA A 83 6.89 27.99 10.57
N SER A 84 7.56 27.05 9.88
CA SER A 84 8.35 27.37 8.69
C SER A 84 7.51 27.35 7.40
N SER A 85 6.43 26.59 7.41
CA SER A 85 5.47 26.49 6.30
C SER A 85 4.14 27.18 6.58
N ASP A 86 4.00 27.83 7.75
CA ASP A 86 2.78 28.45 8.26
C ASP A 86 1.56 27.53 8.13
N SER A 87 1.74 26.24 8.49
CA SER A 87 0.71 25.23 8.26
C SER A 87 0.73 24.11 9.32
N CYS A 88 -0.42 23.43 9.44
CA CYS A 88 -0.51 22.16 10.15
C CYS A 88 -0.13 21.03 9.20
N VAL A 89 0.82 20.21 9.63
CA VAL A 89 1.30 19.04 8.89
C VAL A 89 0.91 17.80 9.66
N ASN A 90 0.17 16.90 9.01
CA ASN A 90 -0.30 15.65 9.57
C ASN A 90 0.39 14.51 8.81
N ASP A 91 1.61 14.19 9.23
CA ASP A 91 2.41 13.17 8.55
C ASP A 91 2.04 11.79 9.05
N VAL A 92 1.88 10.83 8.13
CA VAL A 92 1.62 9.44 8.48
C VAL A 92 2.85 8.87 9.19
N VAL A 93 2.70 8.53 10.47
CA VAL A 93 3.78 7.95 11.29
C VAL A 93 3.57 6.46 11.60
N VAL A 94 2.37 5.94 11.34
CA VAL A 94 2.05 4.52 11.48
C VAL A 94 1.79 3.92 10.10
N ASP A 95 2.79 3.23 9.55
CA ASP A 95 2.67 2.49 8.28
C ASP A 95 2.31 1.01 8.53
N CYS A 96 1.09 0.64 8.18
CA CYS A 96 0.59 -0.72 8.30
C CYS A 96 0.67 -1.53 6.98
N SER A 97 1.23 -0.95 5.92
CA SER A 97 1.31 -1.57 4.58
C SER A 97 2.11 -2.88 4.57
N ASN A 98 3.03 -3.04 5.53
CA ASN A 98 3.87 -4.24 5.69
C ASN A 98 3.47 -5.08 6.92
N VAL A 99 2.40 -4.70 7.61
CA VAL A 99 1.87 -5.44 8.76
C VAL A 99 0.68 -6.24 8.27
N PHE A 100 0.92 -7.49 7.90
CA PHE A 100 -0.11 -8.39 7.40
C PHE A 100 -0.72 -9.21 8.54
N THR A 101 -2.01 -9.50 8.46
CA THR A 101 -2.58 -10.62 9.22
C THR A 101 -2.21 -11.94 8.55
N GLY A 102 -2.49 -13.06 9.24
CA GLY A 102 -2.46 -14.40 8.65
C GLY A 102 -3.37 -14.58 7.43
N CYS A 103 -4.10 -13.52 7.03
CA CYS A 103 -4.96 -13.50 5.88
C CYS A 103 -4.46 -12.74 4.63
N GLY A 104 -3.21 -12.27 4.61
CA GLY A 104 -2.66 -11.60 3.43
C GLY A 104 -3.31 -10.25 3.12
N VAL A 105 -4.23 -9.78 3.98
CA VAL A 105 -4.73 -8.41 3.97
C VAL A 105 -3.76 -7.52 4.76
N PRO A 106 -3.28 -6.39 4.21
CA PRO A 106 -2.56 -5.40 4.98
C PRO A 106 -3.47 -4.89 6.10
N LYS A 107 -2.95 -4.79 7.31
CA LYS A 107 -3.65 -4.07 8.38
C LYS A 107 -3.79 -2.61 7.99
N LEU A 108 -4.87 -1.98 8.44
CA LEU A 108 -5.02 -0.54 8.38
C LEU A 108 -4.69 0.03 9.74
N CYS A 109 -4.18 1.26 9.77
CA CYS A 109 -4.03 1.93 11.05
C CYS A 109 -5.42 2.37 11.54
N ASN A 110 -5.76 2.02 12.77
CA ASN A 110 -6.98 2.48 13.41
C ASN A 110 -6.77 3.92 13.90
N LYS A 111 -7.63 4.83 13.40
CA LYS A 111 -7.56 6.27 13.64
C LYS A 111 -7.82 6.66 15.10
N ASP A 112 -8.43 5.78 15.89
CA ASP A 112 -8.68 6.03 17.31
C ASP A 112 -7.52 5.56 18.21
N SER A 113 -6.88 4.43 17.86
CA SER A 113 -5.88 3.77 18.71
C SER A 113 -4.44 3.93 18.24
N GLY A 114 -4.21 4.34 16.98
CA GLY A 114 -2.89 4.44 16.37
C GLY A 114 -2.19 3.08 16.19
N THR A 115 -2.93 1.98 16.36
CA THR A 115 -2.42 0.62 16.21
C THR A 115 -2.83 0.03 14.87
N CYS A 116 -1.92 -0.75 14.27
CA CYS A 116 -2.25 -1.55 13.10
C CYS A 116 -3.24 -2.63 13.50
N GLU A 117 -4.49 -2.42 13.10
CA GLU A 117 -5.63 -3.26 13.39
C GLU A 117 -6.29 -3.68 12.09
N VAL A 118 -7.18 -4.65 12.22
CA VAL A 118 -7.98 -5.08 11.09
C VAL A 118 -9.23 -4.21 11.11
N GLU A 119 -9.33 -3.22 10.23
CA GLU A 119 -10.62 -2.53 10.06
C GLU A 119 -11.58 -3.49 9.34
N GLY A 120 -12.54 -4.03 10.11
CA GLY A 120 -13.87 -4.42 9.63
C GLY A 120 -13.96 -5.33 8.41
N SER A 121 -13.26 -6.46 8.39
CA SER A 121 -13.73 -7.70 7.72
C SER A 121 -12.98 -8.93 8.21
N ALA A 122 -11.65 -8.86 8.37
CA ALA A 122 -10.91 -10.01 8.90
C ALA A 122 -11.10 -10.14 10.42
N GLU A 123 -11.51 -11.33 10.88
CA GLU A 123 -11.78 -11.68 12.28
C GLU A 123 -13.08 -11.10 12.88
N ASP A 124 -14.06 -10.68 12.06
CA ASP A 124 -15.36 -10.17 12.55
C ASP A 124 -16.47 -11.25 12.72
N GLY A 125 -16.16 -12.51 12.38
CA GLY A 125 -17.10 -13.62 12.39
C GLY A 125 -17.95 -13.77 11.11
N THR A 126 -17.71 -12.95 10.09
CA THR A 126 -18.43 -12.90 8.81
C THR A 126 -17.44 -13.06 7.66
N CYS A 127 -17.74 -13.94 6.70
CA CYS A 127 -16.83 -14.18 5.58
C CYS A 127 -17.01 -13.13 4.47
N SER A 128 -15.98 -12.32 4.20
CA SER A 128 -15.95 -11.36 3.09
C SER A 128 -15.42 -12.00 1.79
N ALA A 129 -15.74 -11.40 0.63
CA ALA A 129 -15.35 -11.91 -0.70
C ALA A 129 -13.82 -11.94 -0.94
N THR A 130 -13.03 -11.37 -0.02
CA THR A 130 -11.55 -11.34 -0.03
C THR A 130 -10.91 -12.27 1.01
N GLU A 131 -11.68 -13.12 1.69
CA GLU A 131 -11.20 -14.01 2.76
C GLU A 131 -11.27 -15.49 2.35
N THR A 132 -10.34 -16.32 2.86
CA THR A 132 -10.38 -17.79 2.76
C THR A 132 -10.31 -18.45 4.14
N CYS A 133 -10.80 -19.69 4.26
CA CYS A 133 -10.67 -20.47 5.49
C CYS A 133 -9.24 -20.96 5.80
N ALA A 134 -8.32 -20.91 4.83
CA ALA A 134 -6.90 -21.16 5.08
C ALA A 134 -6.23 -19.96 5.76
N THR A 135 -6.70 -18.76 5.43
CA THR A 135 -6.18 -17.48 5.88
C THR A 135 -6.83 -16.96 7.16
N CYS A 136 -8.16 -17.09 7.32
CA CYS A 136 -8.91 -16.60 8.47
C CYS A 136 -9.82 -17.71 9.07
N PRO A 137 -9.28 -18.68 9.84
CA PRO A 137 -10.05 -19.82 10.34
C PRO A 137 -11.18 -19.46 11.33
N ASN A 138 -11.08 -18.32 12.02
CA ASN A 138 -12.03 -17.89 13.05
C ASN A 138 -13.39 -17.44 12.47
N ASP A 139 -13.38 -16.83 11.27
CA ASP A 139 -14.59 -16.36 10.59
C ASP A 139 -15.35 -17.50 9.89
N CYS A 140 -14.67 -18.62 9.63
CA CYS A 140 -15.25 -19.84 9.07
C CYS A 140 -16.02 -20.70 10.08
N SER A 141 -16.23 -20.22 11.32
CA SER A 141 -16.97 -20.97 12.34
C SER A 141 -18.49 -20.96 12.12
N SER A 142 -19.03 -20.07 11.27
CA SER A 142 -20.49 -19.95 11.07
C SER A 142 -21.00 -19.77 9.63
N GLN A 143 -20.15 -19.66 8.60
CA GLN A 143 -20.58 -19.43 7.20
C GLN A 143 -19.75 -20.22 6.17
N THR A 144 -20.35 -20.55 5.03
CA THR A 144 -19.65 -21.16 3.88
C THR A 144 -18.88 -20.09 3.10
N CYS A 145 -17.59 -19.92 3.40
CA CYS A 145 -16.67 -19.15 2.54
C CYS A 145 -16.52 -19.78 1.15
N PRO A 146 -16.07 -19.03 0.12
CA PRO A 146 -15.61 -19.66 -1.10
C PRO A 146 -14.45 -20.61 -0.74
N SER A 147 -14.68 -21.91 -0.84
CA SER A 147 -13.60 -22.87 -0.71
C SER A 147 -12.64 -22.63 -1.86
N LEU A 148 -11.35 -22.46 -1.58
CA LEU A 148 -10.32 -22.50 -2.61
C LEU A 148 -10.49 -23.81 -3.37
N ASP A 149 -10.51 -23.71 -4.71
CA ASP A 149 -10.52 -24.90 -5.55
C ASP A 149 -9.26 -25.74 -5.28
N PRO A 150 -9.25 -27.04 -5.63
CA PRO A 150 -8.04 -27.85 -5.55
C PRO A 150 -6.85 -27.13 -6.19
N VAL A 151 -5.64 -27.30 -5.62
CA VAL A 151 -4.41 -26.70 -6.17
C VAL A 151 -4.28 -27.07 -7.66
N GLU A 152 -4.27 -26.04 -8.49
CA GLU A 152 -4.04 -26.10 -9.92
C GLU A 152 -2.57 -25.86 -10.24
N GLU A 153 -2.16 -26.33 -11.42
CA GLU A 153 -0.79 -26.20 -11.91
C GLU A 153 -0.76 -25.48 -13.26
N PHE A 154 0.02 -24.41 -13.33
CA PHE A 154 0.40 -23.81 -14.61
C PHE A 154 1.84 -24.19 -14.93
N GLN A 155 2.06 -24.87 -16.06
CA GLN A 155 3.40 -25.22 -16.53
C GLN A 155 3.81 -24.34 -17.71
N SER A 156 5.00 -23.73 -17.60
CA SER A 156 5.65 -23.05 -18.73
C SER A 156 6.24 -24.07 -19.71
N THR A 157 7.47 -24.50 -19.49
CA THR A 157 8.16 -25.54 -20.25
C THR A 157 9.28 -26.16 -19.43
N PHE A 158 9.81 -27.30 -19.87
CA PHE A 158 11.02 -27.91 -19.31
C PHE A 158 12.05 -28.25 -20.40
N ALA A 159 11.98 -27.60 -21.56
CA ALA A 159 12.93 -27.82 -22.65
C ALA A 159 14.38 -27.48 -22.25
N GLY A 160 14.60 -26.29 -21.68
CA GLY A 160 15.90 -25.87 -21.15
C GLY A 160 16.94 -25.57 -22.23
N GLY A 161 18.20 -25.92 -21.94
CA GLY A 161 19.34 -25.75 -22.86
C GLY A 161 20.34 -24.69 -22.41
N VAL A 162 19.90 -23.72 -21.61
CA VAL A 162 20.72 -22.65 -21.03
C VAL A 162 20.35 -22.44 -19.56
N SER A 163 21.20 -21.78 -18.79
CA SER A 163 20.98 -21.58 -17.36
C SER A 163 21.62 -20.31 -16.81
N GLN A 164 21.13 -19.86 -15.65
CA GLN A 164 21.76 -18.82 -14.83
C GLN A 164 21.38 -19.06 -13.36
N ALA A 165 21.79 -18.18 -12.46
CA ALA A 165 21.41 -18.25 -11.06
C ALA A 165 19.89 -18.14 -10.85
N GLY A 166 19.19 -17.30 -11.62
CA GLY A 166 17.74 -17.15 -11.51
C GLY A 166 17.04 -16.63 -12.76
N ASN A 167 15.72 -16.49 -12.66
CA ASN A 167 14.84 -15.93 -13.69
C ASN A 167 13.84 -14.93 -13.10
N MET A 168 13.72 -13.77 -13.74
CA MET A 168 12.62 -12.82 -13.50
C MET A 168 11.60 -12.92 -14.63
N PHE A 169 10.32 -12.95 -14.30
CA PHE A 169 9.23 -13.00 -15.26
C PHE A 169 7.95 -12.40 -14.67
N ASP A 170 7.01 -12.04 -15.55
CA ASP A 170 5.70 -11.53 -15.17
C ASP A 170 4.62 -12.60 -15.45
N ILE A 171 3.56 -12.57 -14.63
CA ILE A 171 2.28 -13.18 -14.95
C ILE A 171 1.18 -12.15 -14.85
N LYS A 172 0.12 -12.32 -15.65
CA LYS A 172 -1.12 -11.56 -15.52
C LYS A 172 -2.26 -12.52 -15.20
N ALA A 173 -2.94 -12.27 -14.09
CA ALA A 173 -4.11 -13.04 -13.70
C ALA A 173 -5.32 -12.63 -14.57
N LYS A 174 -6.10 -13.60 -15.02
CA LYS A 174 -7.41 -13.43 -15.67
C LYS A 174 -8.54 -13.55 -14.65
N ASN A 175 -8.38 -14.49 -13.72
CA ASN A 175 -9.21 -14.65 -12.53
C ASN A 175 -8.39 -14.31 -11.29
N THR A 176 -9.03 -14.00 -10.17
CA THR A 176 -8.30 -13.88 -8.90
C THR A 176 -7.69 -15.23 -8.54
N ILE A 177 -6.37 -15.26 -8.34
CA ILE A 177 -5.61 -16.47 -8.00
C ILE A 177 -4.76 -16.25 -6.77
N VAL A 178 -4.42 -17.34 -6.08
CA VAL A 178 -3.46 -17.35 -4.98
C VAL A 178 -2.33 -18.32 -5.34
N VAL A 179 -1.13 -17.79 -5.57
CA VAL A 179 0.06 -18.60 -5.89
C VAL A 179 0.73 -19.03 -4.58
N GLN A 180 0.86 -20.34 -4.39
CA GLN A 180 1.33 -20.95 -3.14
C GLN A 180 2.75 -21.51 -3.26
N GLY A 181 3.22 -21.74 -4.49
CA GLY A 181 4.54 -22.31 -4.68
C GLY A 181 4.96 -22.42 -6.13
N VAL A 182 6.20 -22.85 -6.31
CA VAL A 182 6.78 -23.11 -7.62
C VAL A 182 7.49 -24.45 -7.67
N ASP A 183 7.62 -24.97 -8.89
CA ASP A 183 8.57 -26.02 -9.21
C ASP A 183 9.63 -25.45 -10.16
N ILE A 184 10.87 -25.88 -9.99
CA ILE A 184 12.01 -25.37 -10.77
C ILE A 184 12.65 -26.46 -11.63
N HIS A 185 13.32 -26.05 -12.70
CA HIS A 185 14.15 -26.91 -13.52
C HIS A 185 15.63 -26.74 -13.16
N VAL A 186 16.20 -27.72 -12.47
CA VAL A 186 17.63 -27.77 -12.10
C VAL A 186 18.22 -29.16 -12.38
N PRO A 187 19.51 -29.28 -12.71
CA PRO A 187 20.17 -30.57 -12.89
C PRO A 187 20.28 -31.34 -11.56
N SER A 188 20.52 -32.64 -11.65
CA SER A 188 20.67 -33.53 -10.48
C SER A 188 21.68 -32.96 -9.49
N GLY A 189 21.30 -32.91 -8.22
CA GLY A 189 22.09 -32.30 -7.16
C GLY A 189 21.19 -31.71 -6.08
N ASN A 190 21.80 -30.92 -5.23
CA ASN A 190 21.13 -30.22 -4.15
C ASN A 190 21.28 -28.73 -4.38
N TRP A 191 20.20 -27.99 -4.14
CA TRP A 191 20.13 -26.57 -4.48
C TRP A 191 19.47 -25.79 -3.35
N SER A 192 19.90 -24.54 -3.15
CA SER A 192 19.26 -23.60 -2.23
C SER A 192 18.53 -22.55 -3.05
N VAL A 193 17.22 -22.47 -2.89
CA VAL A 193 16.30 -21.67 -3.71
C VAL A 193 15.73 -20.53 -2.88
N GLU A 194 15.58 -19.36 -3.49
CA GLU A 194 14.81 -18.24 -2.98
C GLU A 194 13.78 -17.81 -4.03
N VAL A 195 12.65 -17.31 -3.54
CA VAL A 195 11.61 -16.73 -4.38
C VAL A 195 11.21 -15.38 -3.83
N PHE A 196 11.23 -14.38 -4.71
CA PHE A 196 10.77 -13.03 -4.44
C PHE A 196 9.62 -12.68 -5.37
N THR A 197 8.77 -11.75 -4.93
CA THR A 197 7.61 -11.28 -5.69
C THR A 197 7.50 -9.76 -5.64
N TYR A 198 6.91 -9.16 -6.68
CA TYR A 198 6.63 -7.73 -6.75
C TYR A 198 5.27 -7.49 -7.41
N SER A 199 4.43 -6.67 -6.76
CA SER A 199 3.11 -6.31 -7.29
C SER A 199 3.28 -5.32 -8.44
N GLY A 200 2.96 -5.76 -9.66
CA GLY A 200 3.31 -5.08 -10.90
C GLY A 200 4.29 -5.88 -11.76
N SER A 201 4.86 -5.22 -12.77
CA SER A 201 5.90 -5.83 -13.63
C SER A 201 7.28 -5.63 -13.02
N TYR A 202 8.19 -6.59 -13.21
CA TYR A 202 9.59 -6.42 -12.80
C TYR A 202 10.31 -5.30 -13.56
N SER A 203 9.76 -4.85 -14.70
CA SER A 203 10.33 -3.78 -15.51
C SER A 203 10.41 -2.48 -14.71
N GLY A 204 11.63 -2.01 -14.45
CA GLY A 204 11.91 -0.81 -13.65
C GLY A 204 12.47 -1.10 -12.25
N VAL A 205 12.26 -2.32 -11.72
CA VAL A 205 12.72 -2.73 -10.37
C VAL A 205 13.69 -3.94 -10.40
N MET A 206 14.20 -4.29 -11.58
CA MET A 206 15.07 -5.47 -11.82
C MET A 206 16.31 -5.57 -10.94
N THR A 207 16.84 -4.44 -10.48
CA THR A 207 18.08 -4.37 -9.68
C THR A 207 17.86 -3.87 -8.27
N ASP A 208 16.63 -3.48 -7.95
CA ASP A 208 16.27 -2.91 -6.66
C ASP A 208 15.65 -4.00 -5.78
N GLN A 209 16.48 -4.73 -5.07
CA GLN A 209 16.01 -5.79 -4.16
C GLN A 209 15.04 -5.26 -3.10
N SER A 210 15.13 -3.99 -2.69
CA SER A 210 14.27 -3.43 -1.63
C SER A 210 12.82 -3.28 -2.05
N ALA A 211 12.55 -3.23 -3.36
CA ALA A 211 11.20 -3.21 -3.90
C ALA A 211 10.51 -4.58 -3.82
N TRP A 212 11.24 -5.68 -3.64
CA TRP A 212 10.71 -7.04 -3.72
C TRP A 212 10.43 -7.64 -2.35
N THR A 213 9.33 -8.37 -2.24
CA THR A 213 8.96 -9.15 -1.06
C THR A 213 9.50 -10.58 -1.20
N GLN A 214 10.26 -11.07 -0.24
CA GLN A 214 10.70 -12.47 -0.20
C GLN A 214 9.54 -13.36 0.27
N VAL A 215 9.09 -14.29 -0.56
CA VAL A 215 7.99 -15.23 -0.26
C VAL A 215 8.49 -16.63 0.05
N LEU A 216 9.73 -16.94 -0.36
CA LEU A 216 10.45 -18.13 0.06
C LEU A 216 11.90 -17.75 0.42
N PRO A 217 12.31 -17.86 1.71
CA PRO A 217 13.70 -17.70 2.11
C PRO A 217 14.55 -18.85 1.59
N ALA A 218 15.88 -18.73 1.69
CA ALA A 218 16.84 -19.74 1.24
C ALA A 218 16.47 -21.15 1.74
N THR A 219 15.93 -21.96 0.83
CA THR A 219 15.34 -23.26 1.14
C THR A 219 16.02 -24.36 0.33
N PHE A 220 16.42 -25.42 1.02
CA PHE A 220 17.13 -26.53 0.40
C PHE A 220 16.17 -27.49 -0.31
N VAL A 221 16.49 -27.86 -1.55
CA VAL A 221 15.72 -28.81 -2.36
C VAL A 221 16.63 -29.86 -3.00
N VAL A 222 16.12 -31.08 -3.09
CA VAL A 222 16.78 -32.18 -3.81
C VAL A 222 16.22 -32.24 -5.23
N SER A 223 17.08 -32.10 -6.23
CA SER A 223 16.66 -32.05 -7.64
C SER A 223 16.05 -33.36 -8.12
N ALA A 224 14.95 -33.26 -8.89
CA ALA A 224 14.36 -34.36 -9.67
C ALA A 224 15.12 -34.66 -10.99
N GLY A 225 16.20 -33.93 -11.26
CA GLY A 225 17.02 -34.06 -12.46
C GLY A 225 16.51 -33.24 -13.65
N ASN A 226 17.27 -33.27 -14.74
CA ASN A 226 16.93 -32.52 -15.95
C ASN A 226 15.60 -32.98 -16.54
N SER A 227 14.83 -32.02 -17.03
CA SER A 227 13.53 -32.17 -17.68
C SER A 227 12.40 -32.65 -16.75
N ASN A 228 12.67 -32.76 -15.44
CA ASN A 228 11.67 -33.06 -14.43
C ASN A 228 11.46 -31.84 -13.52
N PRO A 229 10.21 -31.51 -13.15
CA PRO A 229 9.94 -30.50 -12.14
C PRO A 229 10.54 -30.91 -10.80
N THR A 230 11.36 -30.03 -10.23
CA THR A 230 11.79 -30.14 -8.83
C THR A 230 10.86 -29.30 -8.00
N GLN A 231 9.98 -29.94 -7.23
CA GLN A 231 9.06 -29.25 -6.34
C GLN A 231 9.83 -28.51 -5.26
N VAL A 232 9.59 -27.20 -5.17
CA VAL A 232 10.08 -26.37 -4.08
C VAL A 232 9.00 -26.33 -2.99
N PRO A 233 9.35 -26.30 -1.70
CA PRO A 233 8.36 -26.09 -0.64
C PRO A 233 7.47 -24.88 -0.90
N ASP A 234 6.27 -24.91 -0.33
CA ASP A 234 5.31 -23.82 -0.43
C ASP A 234 5.88 -22.55 0.19
N PHE A 235 5.39 -21.41 -0.30
CA PHE A 235 5.78 -20.10 0.18
C PHE A 235 5.45 -19.95 1.66
N SER A 236 6.30 -19.23 2.39
CA SER A 236 5.94 -18.79 3.75
C SER A 236 4.83 -17.74 3.75
N LEU A 237 4.62 -17.10 2.59
CA LEU A 237 3.58 -16.12 2.34
C LEU A 237 2.99 -16.37 0.95
N ASP A 238 1.73 -16.81 0.90
CA ASP A 238 0.98 -16.97 -0.34
C ASP A 238 0.85 -15.63 -1.08
N VAL A 239 0.88 -15.67 -2.41
CA VAL A 239 0.82 -14.47 -3.26
C VAL A 239 -0.58 -14.36 -3.89
N ALA A 240 -1.44 -13.54 -3.30
CA ALA A 240 -2.73 -13.21 -3.87
C ALA A 240 -2.60 -12.21 -5.02
N ILE A 241 -3.18 -12.55 -6.18
CA ILE A 241 -3.15 -11.73 -7.39
C ILE A 241 -4.59 -11.51 -7.85
N ALA A 242 -5.06 -10.27 -7.77
CA ALA A 242 -6.40 -9.90 -8.23
C ALA A 242 -6.56 -10.13 -9.75
N ALA A 243 -7.78 -10.44 -10.17
CA ALA A 243 -8.12 -10.53 -11.60
C ALA A 243 -7.65 -9.29 -12.37
N GLU A 244 -7.12 -9.49 -13.58
CA GLU A 244 -6.54 -8.48 -14.46
C GLU A 244 -5.26 -7.79 -13.95
N SER A 245 -4.76 -8.12 -12.75
CA SER A 245 -3.50 -7.59 -12.22
C SER A 245 -2.28 -8.36 -12.71
N THR A 246 -1.14 -7.68 -12.75
CA THR A 246 0.17 -8.26 -13.09
C THR A 246 0.99 -8.44 -11.82
N GLN A 247 1.68 -9.58 -11.72
CA GLN A 247 2.60 -9.90 -10.64
C GLN A 247 3.92 -10.40 -11.23
N ALA A 248 5.04 -9.91 -10.69
CA ALA A 248 6.36 -10.35 -11.06
C ALA A 248 6.91 -11.35 -10.05
N PHE A 249 7.66 -12.33 -10.55
CA PHE A 249 8.38 -13.30 -9.73
C PHE A 249 9.87 -13.30 -10.08
N TYR A 250 10.69 -13.46 -9.06
CA TYR A 250 12.10 -13.77 -9.21
C TYR A 250 12.43 -15.07 -8.50
N VAL A 251 12.73 -16.10 -9.28
CA VAL A 251 13.10 -17.44 -8.79
C VAL A 251 14.59 -17.62 -8.97
N THR A 252 15.33 -17.81 -7.88
CA THR A 252 16.80 -17.84 -7.93
C THR A 252 17.43 -18.87 -7.01
N LEU A 253 18.66 -19.25 -7.33
CA LEU A 253 19.55 -19.99 -6.45
C LEU A 253 20.43 -19.04 -5.66
N VAL A 254 20.67 -19.35 -4.38
CA VAL A 254 21.61 -18.62 -3.52
C VAL A 254 23.07 -18.80 -4.00
N SER A 255 23.35 -19.90 -4.70
CA SER A 255 24.66 -20.17 -5.29
C SER A 255 24.55 -21.03 -6.54
N GLY A 256 25.50 -20.85 -7.47
CA GLY A 256 25.53 -21.55 -8.75
C GLY A 256 24.68 -20.89 -9.83
N THR A 257 24.73 -21.46 -11.03
CA THR A 257 24.10 -20.90 -12.24
C THR A 257 23.24 -21.93 -12.96
N SER A 258 22.50 -22.72 -12.18
CA SER A 258 21.87 -23.96 -12.62
C SER A 258 20.36 -23.92 -12.80
N ILE A 259 19.68 -22.79 -12.57
CA ILE A 259 18.28 -22.63 -12.98
C ILE A 259 18.26 -22.67 -14.50
N ARG A 260 17.68 -23.74 -15.03
CA ARG A 260 17.58 -23.95 -16.47
C ARG A 260 16.36 -23.21 -16.98
N TYR A 261 16.55 -22.46 -18.05
CA TYR A 261 15.48 -21.77 -18.76
C TYR A 261 15.59 -22.05 -20.26
N THR A 262 14.56 -21.69 -21.00
CA THR A 262 14.53 -21.82 -22.46
C THR A 262 14.79 -20.46 -23.10
N ALA A 263 15.41 -20.41 -24.28
CA ALA A 263 15.56 -19.17 -25.03
C ALA A 263 14.17 -18.62 -25.42
N GLY A 264 13.94 -17.34 -25.18
CA GLY A 264 12.72 -16.65 -25.58
C GLY A 264 12.78 -16.07 -27.00
N VAL A 265 11.71 -15.39 -27.38
CA VAL A 265 11.55 -14.60 -28.59
C VAL A 265 11.65 -13.11 -28.31
N GLU A 266 11.00 -12.61 -27.26
CA GLU A 266 10.93 -11.17 -26.92
C GLU A 266 10.55 -10.98 -25.45
N GLU A 267 11.26 -10.11 -24.73
CA GLU A 267 11.02 -9.87 -23.29
C GLU A 267 9.66 -9.24 -23.07
N GLY A 268 8.88 -9.75 -22.11
CA GLY A 268 7.52 -9.29 -21.85
C GLY A 268 6.47 -9.79 -22.85
N LYS A 269 6.84 -10.63 -23.82
CA LYS A 269 5.87 -11.25 -24.74
C LYS A 269 5.13 -12.41 -24.06
N LYS A 270 3.84 -12.57 -24.35
CA LYS A 270 3.07 -13.75 -23.91
C LYS A 270 3.70 -15.02 -24.47
N PHE A 271 4.10 -15.93 -23.59
CA PHE A 271 4.60 -17.25 -23.95
C PHE A 271 3.46 -18.28 -24.04
N SER A 272 2.65 -18.36 -22.99
CA SER A 272 1.49 -19.27 -22.91
C SER A 272 0.45 -18.75 -21.91
N GLU A 273 -0.74 -19.36 -21.91
CA GLU A 273 -1.84 -19.02 -21.02
C GLU A 273 -2.72 -20.25 -20.75
N ASN A 274 -3.48 -20.23 -19.67
CA ASN A 274 -4.62 -21.12 -19.42
C ASN A 274 -5.87 -20.26 -19.14
N ASP A 275 -6.89 -20.82 -18.51
CA ASP A 275 -8.14 -20.11 -18.21
C ASP A 275 -7.96 -19.03 -17.12
N ASP A 276 -6.95 -19.16 -16.24
CA ASP A 276 -6.78 -18.29 -15.07
C ASP A 276 -5.67 -17.27 -15.17
N LEU A 277 -4.64 -17.51 -15.99
CA LEU A 277 -3.49 -16.62 -16.08
C LEU A 277 -2.80 -16.65 -17.44
N ILE A 278 -2.02 -15.59 -17.67
CA ILE A 278 -1.12 -15.42 -18.80
C ILE A 278 0.31 -15.36 -18.25
N PHE A 279 1.22 -16.12 -18.84
CA PHE A 279 2.64 -16.11 -18.50
C PHE A 279 3.46 -15.44 -19.61
N PHE A 280 4.37 -14.55 -19.21
CA PHE A 280 5.20 -13.76 -20.11
C PHE A 280 6.66 -14.19 -20.06
N GLU A 281 7.32 -14.11 -21.20
CA GLU A 281 8.76 -14.28 -21.28
C GLU A 281 9.47 -13.19 -20.47
N GLY A 282 10.58 -13.54 -19.84
CA GLY A 282 11.35 -12.63 -19.00
C GLY A 282 12.83 -12.71 -19.27
N ARG A 283 13.62 -12.82 -18.20
CA ARG A 283 15.09 -12.78 -18.26
C ARG A 283 15.74 -13.79 -17.34
N GLY A 284 16.96 -14.20 -17.69
CA GLY A 284 17.89 -14.87 -16.79
C GLY A 284 18.71 -13.82 -16.04
N VAL A 285 18.92 -14.01 -14.75
CA VAL A 285 19.54 -13.01 -13.86
C VAL A 285 20.60 -13.68 -13.00
N SER A 286 21.77 -13.05 -12.89
CA SER A 286 22.79 -13.46 -11.94
C SER A 286 22.38 -13.06 -10.52
N TYR A 287 22.66 -13.92 -9.56
CA TYR A 287 22.25 -13.72 -8.18
C TYR A 287 22.86 -12.45 -7.55
N PRO A 288 22.16 -11.76 -6.63
CA PRO A 288 20.72 -11.87 -6.39
C PRO A 288 19.95 -10.95 -7.36
N PHE A 289 20.25 -9.66 -7.44
CA PHE A 289 19.56 -8.71 -8.34
C PHE A 289 20.58 -8.01 -9.25
N ALA A 290 21.45 -8.80 -9.90
CA ALA A 290 22.58 -8.25 -10.65
C ALA A 290 22.14 -7.61 -11.97
N SER A 291 22.75 -6.47 -12.31
CA SER A 291 22.65 -5.86 -13.64
C SER A 291 23.49 -6.61 -14.67
N ALA A 292 24.70 -7.02 -14.28
CA ALA A 292 25.60 -7.83 -15.10
C ALA A 292 25.23 -9.33 -15.06
N GLY A 293 25.56 -10.06 -16.13
CA GLY A 293 25.22 -11.48 -16.24
C GLY A 293 23.73 -11.74 -16.43
N THR A 294 22.99 -10.73 -16.91
CA THR A 294 21.59 -10.85 -17.29
C THR A 294 21.46 -11.20 -18.77
N TRP A 295 20.45 -12.01 -19.08
CA TRP A 295 20.21 -12.49 -20.43
C TRP A 295 18.74 -12.42 -20.76
N THR A 296 18.42 -11.85 -21.92
CA THR A 296 17.04 -11.67 -22.39
C THR A 296 16.98 -12.04 -23.88
N PRO A 297 15.82 -12.49 -24.39
CA PRO A 297 14.63 -12.94 -23.64
C PRO A 297 14.80 -14.38 -23.17
N ARG A 298 14.26 -14.73 -22.00
CA ARG A 298 14.32 -16.08 -21.41
C ARG A 298 12.96 -16.50 -20.88
N VAL A 299 12.58 -17.73 -21.18
CA VAL A 299 11.38 -18.37 -20.67
C VAL A 299 11.79 -19.17 -19.44
N TRP A 300 11.31 -18.77 -18.26
CA TRP A 300 11.49 -19.58 -17.06
C TRP A 300 10.92 -20.98 -17.28
N ASN A 301 11.65 -22.01 -16.82
CA ASN A 301 11.18 -23.38 -16.90
C ASN A 301 10.75 -23.85 -15.51
N GLY A 302 9.45 -23.94 -15.31
CA GLY A 302 8.88 -24.31 -14.04
C GLY A 302 7.38 -24.47 -14.06
N LYS A 303 6.83 -24.76 -12.89
CA LYS A 303 5.39 -24.77 -12.64
C LYS A 303 5.04 -23.77 -11.56
N LEU A 304 3.91 -23.10 -11.73
CA LEU A 304 3.23 -22.40 -10.65
C LEU A 304 2.19 -23.35 -10.05
N ARG A 305 2.12 -23.40 -8.72
CA ARG A 305 1.09 -24.12 -7.96
C ARG A 305 0.21 -23.05 -7.31
N TYR A 306 -1.07 -23.00 -7.71
CA TYR A 306 -1.97 -21.91 -7.35
C TYR A 306 -3.39 -22.41 -7.15
N GLN A 307 -4.26 -21.59 -6.56
CA GLN A 307 -5.69 -21.88 -6.41
C GLN A 307 -6.53 -20.73 -6.98
N THR A 308 -7.70 -21.08 -7.48
CA THR A 308 -8.78 -20.16 -7.87
C THR A 308 -9.83 -20.10 -6.78
N PHE A 309 -10.66 -19.07 -6.83
CA PHE A 309 -11.88 -19.00 -6.05
C PHE A 309 -13.00 -19.67 -6.84
N ALA A 310 -13.68 -20.65 -6.24
CA ALA A 310 -14.83 -21.27 -6.85
C ALA A 310 -15.81 -20.19 -7.32
N SER A 311 -16.12 -20.14 -8.62
CA SER A 311 -17.22 -19.32 -9.09
C SER A 311 -18.46 -19.80 -8.34
N GLN A 312 -19.08 -18.95 -7.53
CA GLN A 312 -20.41 -19.23 -6.98
C GLN A 312 -21.38 -19.19 -8.17
N ASN A 313 -21.37 -20.23 -9.01
CA ASN A 313 -22.50 -20.52 -9.85
C ASN A 313 -23.63 -20.84 -8.86
N PRO A 314 -24.74 -20.06 -8.85
CA PRO A 314 -25.94 -20.52 -8.20
C PRO A 314 -26.19 -21.94 -8.72
N PRO A 315 -26.62 -22.91 -7.88
CA PRO A 315 -27.00 -24.22 -8.39
C PRO A 315 -27.92 -23.97 -9.56
N THR A 316 -27.51 -24.40 -10.76
CA THR A 316 -28.32 -24.29 -11.97
C THR A 316 -29.68 -24.83 -11.59
N THR A 317 -30.65 -23.94 -11.38
CA THR A 317 -32.05 -24.31 -11.35
C THR A 317 -32.28 -24.85 -12.74
N THR A 318 -32.25 -26.17 -12.86
CA THR A 318 -32.78 -26.88 -14.00
C THR A 318 -34.18 -26.32 -14.18
N THR A 319 -34.31 -25.41 -15.14
CA THR A 319 -35.60 -24.87 -15.52
C THR A 319 -36.26 -26.06 -16.21
N THR A 320 -37.00 -26.83 -15.43
CA THR A 320 -37.89 -27.85 -15.97
C THR A 320 -38.88 -27.09 -16.83
N THR A 321 -38.61 -27.09 -18.14
CA THR A 321 -39.54 -26.62 -19.15
C THR A 321 -40.90 -27.26 -18.83
N PRO A 322 -41.95 -26.45 -18.58
CA PRO A 322 -43.28 -27.00 -18.39
C PRO A 322 -43.65 -27.86 -19.61
N PRO A 323 -44.28 -29.03 -19.43
CA PRO A 323 -44.67 -29.85 -20.56
C PRO A 323 -45.54 -29.04 -21.51
N THR A 324 -45.10 -28.93 -22.75
CA THR A 324 -45.84 -28.33 -23.85
C THR A 324 -47.17 -29.06 -23.98
N THR A 325 -48.26 -28.37 -23.65
CA THR A 325 -49.62 -28.85 -23.89
C THR A 325 -49.85 -28.81 -25.39
N THR A 326 -49.91 -29.98 -26.03
CA THR A 326 -50.23 -30.12 -27.45
C THR A 326 -51.67 -29.68 -27.68
N THR A 327 -51.85 -28.61 -28.44
CA THR A 327 -53.16 -28.21 -28.98
C THR A 327 -53.55 -29.17 -30.11
N PRO A 328 -54.78 -29.72 -30.16
CA PRO A 328 -55.17 -30.61 -31.25
C PRO A 328 -55.37 -29.82 -32.55
N LEU A 329 -54.88 -30.41 -33.65
CA LEU A 329 -55.05 -29.95 -35.03
C LEU A 329 -56.55 -29.93 -35.41
N PRO A 330 -57.06 -28.87 -36.08
CA PRO A 330 -58.46 -28.85 -36.51
C PRO A 330 -58.68 -29.81 -37.69
N ALA A 331 -59.80 -30.53 -37.62
CA ALA A 331 -60.26 -31.46 -38.64
C ALA A 331 -60.46 -30.74 -39.99
N THR A 332 -59.91 -31.31 -41.05
CA THR A 332 -60.28 -30.99 -42.43
C THR A 332 -61.27 -32.03 -42.94
N THR A 333 -62.28 -31.51 -43.61
CA THR A 333 -63.46 -32.15 -44.21
C THR A 333 -63.16 -33.30 -45.15
#